data_AF-A0A1Y3ML27-F1
#
_entry.id   AF-A0A1Y3ML27-F1
#
_cell.length_a   1.000
_cell.length_b   1.000
_cell.length_c   1.000
_cell.angle_alpha   90.00
_cell.angle_beta   90.00
_cell.angle_gamma   90.00
#
_symmetry.space_group_name_H-M   'P 1'
#
loop_
_entity.id
_entity.type
_entity.pdbx_description
1 polymer ?
#
loop_
_entity_poly.entity_id
_entity_poly.type
_entity_poly.pdbx_seq_one_letter_code
_entity_poly.pdbx_strand_id
1 'polypeptide(L)'
;MVVLSENGRIPDIQQCVDQNAWWGYFQTWNSEFILQDSYHTNAQLKEYFNHKVVMNMDELPSFNVNSYEYESGNNNSNNNSNNNANSTECFSVALGYPCCKESNVVYTDNDGDWGVEDNQWCGIGNTSSAASCWSEALGYPCCVSTSDVYYTDNDVYYEAENGNLNGVTKYNELSGYSGTGYVGRFENPGNSVTITITVSKSGMYDLSIIYCANMGQKINSLTINDKNAGDITFPENTGFEELKIGAYYLNSGKNTIGLTASWGWMWVDAFVINDTPNAAKDVTSKLNPTLVNPKAIPAAKKLYDFLKSNYGKRILSGQVGAAGQAGDEGQEIQRIQKATGKLPAVWNMDFIFESNDCTWRPQNPDITEMSINWWKKYQGKGIMAAQWHWNIAGKTGDFAFYKKDTTFSLENAVTEGTWEYNKIIKDIDRVAGHIKKLQAVNMPLIWRPLHENNGDWFWWGNNPKACAKLWKILYERMVNYHGLNNLIWLWN
;
A
#
# COMPACT_ATOMS: atom_id res chain seq x y z
N MET A 1 6.47 -0.32 -2.19
CA MET A 1 5.93 -1.49 -1.45
C MET A 1 5.34 -0.97 -0.16
N VAL A 2 4.24 -1.56 0.29
CA VAL A 2 3.59 -1.21 1.56
C VAL A 2 3.57 -2.45 2.45
N VAL A 3 3.78 -2.28 3.75
CA VAL A 3 3.81 -3.35 4.75
C VAL A 3 2.92 -2.95 5.93
N LEU A 4 2.36 -3.94 6.63
CA LEU A 4 1.78 -3.73 7.95
C LEU A 4 2.93 -3.84 8.95
N SER A 5 3.66 -2.74 9.11
CA SER A 5 4.87 -2.65 9.93
C SER A 5 4.62 -2.83 11.43
N GLU A 6 3.37 -2.65 11.85
CA GLU A 6 2.87 -2.90 13.20
C GLU A 6 1.36 -3.13 13.12
N ASN A 7 0.85 -4.22 13.70
CA ASN A 7 -0.59 -4.50 13.75
C ASN A 7 -0.99 -5.20 15.05
N GLY A 8 -2.19 -4.91 15.55
CA GLY A 8 -2.74 -5.64 16.70
C GLY A 8 -3.26 -7.02 16.31
N ARG A 9 -4.15 -7.09 15.32
CA ARG A 9 -4.63 -8.36 14.74
C ARG A 9 -3.97 -8.60 13.38
N ILE A 10 -3.59 -9.84 13.09
CA ILE A 10 -3.18 -10.27 11.76
C ILE A 10 -4.36 -9.99 10.82
N PRO A 11 -4.14 -9.32 9.67
CA PRO A 11 -5.22 -9.09 8.73
C PRO A 11 -5.80 -10.44 8.27
N ASP A 12 -7.10 -10.50 8.02
CA ASP A 12 -7.70 -11.68 7.42
C ASP A 12 -7.04 -11.93 6.05
N ILE A 13 -6.27 -13.02 5.99
CA ILE A 13 -5.43 -13.32 4.84
C ILE A 13 -6.28 -13.64 3.60
N GLN A 14 -7.41 -14.32 3.77
CA GLN A 14 -8.29 -14.64 2.65
C GLN A 14 -8.95 -13.37 2.12
N GLN A 15 -9.40 -12.47 3.01
CA GLN A 15 -9.91 -11.16 2.58
C GLN A 15 -8.85 -10.33 1.85
N CYS A 16 -7.58 -10.37 2.27
CA CYS A 16 -6.51 -9.69 1.53
C CYS A 16 -6.38 -10.22 0.09
N VAL A 17 -6.47 -11.54 -0.10
CA VAL A 17 -6.44 -12.17 -1.42
C VAL A 17 -7.66 -11.77 -2.25
N ASP A 18 -8.84 -11.89 -1.66
CA ASP A 18 -10.12 -11.61 -2.33
C ASP A 18 -10.21 -10.14 -2.78
N GLN A 19 -9.71 -9.23 -1.96
CA GLN A 19 -9.72 -7.78 -2.22
C GLN A 19 -8.50 -7.30 -3.03
N ASN A 20 -7.59 -8.19 -3.39
CA ASN A 20 -6.30 -7.85 -4.02
C ASN A 20 -5.52 -6.77 -3.21
N ALA A 21 -5.61 -6.86 -1.87
CA ALA A 21 -5.02 -5.94 -0.91
C ALA A 21 -3.72 -6.54 -0.34
N TRP A 22 -2.62 -6.34 -1.07
CA TRP A 22 -1.35 -7.00 -0.78
C TRP A 22 -0.43 -6.21 0.15
N TRP A 23 0.04 -6.89 1.19
CA TRP A 23 1.03 -6.41 2.13
C TRP A 23 2.35 -7.16 1.93
N GLY A 24 3.49 -6.47 1.96
CA GLY A 24 4.79 -7.13 1.85
C GLY A 24 5.05 -8.06 3.03
N TYR A 25 4.68 -7.63 4.24
CA TYR A 25 4.58 -8.47 5.43
C TYR A 25 3.56 -7.88 6.40
N PHE A 26 3.10 -8.69 7.34
CA PHE A 26 2.49 -8.22 8.59
C PHE A 26 3.46 -8.36 9.75
N GLN A 27 3.27 -7.58 10.80
CA GLN A 27 4.17 -7.51 11.94
C GLN A 27 3.33 -7.34 13.21
N THR A 28 2.87 -8.47 13.75
CA THR A 28 1.98 -8.44 14.92
C THR A 28 2.75 -7.96 16.14
N TRP A 29 2.14 -7.05 16.90
CA TRP A 29 2.71 -6.56 18.14
C TRP A 29 2.89 -7.70 19.17
N ASN A 30 3.75 -7.47 20.17
CA ASN A 30 4.08 -8.47 21.18
C ASN A 30 3.02 -8.51 22.30
N SER A 31 3.29 -9.22 23.41
CA SER A 31 2.41 -9.21 24.59
C SER A 31 0.98 -9.67 24.25
N GLU A 32 -0.07 -8.99 24.72
CA GLU A 32 -1.46 -9.42 24.59
C GLU A 32 -1.92 -9.67 23.15
N PHE A 33 -1.35 -8.94 22.19
CA PHE A 33 -1.76 -8.96 20.79
C PHE A 33 -1.48 -10.30 20.10
N ILE A 34 -0.50 -11.04 20.60
CA ILE A 34 -0.23 -12.40 20.15
C ILE A 34 -0.39 -13.43 21.26
N LEU A 35 -0.27 -13.08 22.54
CA LEU A 35 -0.31 -14.01 23.68
C LEU A 35 -1.71 -14.25 24.28
N GLN A 36 -2.72 -13.45 23.91
CA GLN A 36 -4.10 -13.67 24.36
C GLN A 36 -5.04 -14.16 23.24
N ASP A 37 -5.94 -15.08 23.60
CA ASP A 37 -6.97 -15.61 22.69
C ASP A 37 -8.00 -14.57 22.26
N SER A 38 -8.12 -13.47 23.02
CA SER A 38 -8.94 -12.30 22.66
C SER A 38 -8.45 -11.60 21.39
N TYR A 39 -7.18 -11.77 21.02
CA TYR A 39 -6.62 -11.27 19.76
C TYR A 39 -6.49 -12.39 18.72
N HIS A 40 -5.88 -13.51 19.09
CA HIS A 40 -5.69 -14.66 18.21
C HIS A 40 -5.85 -15.97 18.97
N THR A 41 -6.83 -16.78 18.56
CA THR A 41 -6.91 -18.18 18.97
C THR A 41 -5.84 -19.00 18.26
N ASN A 42 -5.46 -20.15 18.83
CA ASN A 42 -4.51 -21.06 18.15
C ASN A 42 -5.03 -21.58 16.80
N ALA A 43 -6.35 -21.69 16.62
CA ALA A 43 -6.96 -22.07 15.35
C ALA A 43 -6.72 -20.99 14.28
N GLN A 44 -6.93 -19.71 14.62
CA GLN A 44 -6.65 -18.59 13.71
C GLN A 44 -5.16 -18.49 13.37
N LEU A 45 -4.26 -18.64 14.36
CA LEU A 45 -2.82 -18.67 14.08
C LEU A 45 -2.47 -19.80 13.11
N LYS A 46 -3.04 -21.00 13.31
CA LYS A 46 -2.82 -22.14 12.42
C LYS A 46 -3.35 -21.89 11.02
N GLU A 47 -4.53 -21.28 10.91
CA GLU A 47 -5.13 -20.88 9.63
C GLU A 47 -4.23 -19.88 8.88
N TYR A 48 -3.84 -18.78 9.53
CA TYR A 48 -3.08 -17.71 8.89
C TYR A 48 -1.66 -18.14 8.50
N PHE A 49 -0.92 -18.78 9.41
CA PHE A 49 0.46 -19.19 9.13
C PHE A 49 0.56 -20.37 8.15
N ASN A 50 -0.50 -21.16 7.97
CA ASN A 50 -0.53 -22.22 6.96
C ASN A 50 -1.31 -21.82 5.69
N HIS A 51 -1.73 -20.56 5.58
CA HIS A 51 -2.40 -20.07 4.39
C HIS A 51 -1.43 -20.05 3.21
N LYS A 52 -1.87 -20.52 2.03
CA LYS A 52 -1.03 -20.74 0.83
C LYS A 52 -0.23 -19.52 0.34
N VAL A 53 -0.73 -18.30 0.60
CA VAL A 53 -0.04 -17.05 0.21
C VAL A 53 0.90 -16.53 1.29
N VAL A 54 0.79 -17.01 2.52
CA VAL A 54 1.68 -16.60 3.61
C VAL A 54 3.01 -17.30 3.45
N MET A 55 4.10 -16.57 3.63
CA MET A 55 5.45 -17.09 3.56
C MET A 55 6.09 -17.05 4.94
N ASN A 56 6.60 -18.20 5.38
CA ASN A 56 7.24 -18.37 6.69
C ASN A 56 8.75 -18.59 6.55
N MET A 57 9.46 -18.63 7.67
CA MET A 57 10.93 -18.70 7.66
C MET A 57 11.51 -19.93 6.94
N ASP A 58 10.81 -21.06 6.95
CA ASP A 58 11.23 -22.31 6.30
C ASP A 58 11.26 -22.20 4.77
N GLU A 59 10.49 -21.27 4.19
CA GLU A 59 10.44 -21.00 2.76
C GLU A 59 11.46 -19.96 2.29
N LEU A 60 12.17 -19.30 3.23
CA LEU A 60 13.09 -18.22 2.88
C LEU A 60 14.45 -18.74 2.39
N PRO A 61 15.06 -18.05 1.40
CA PRO A 61 16.46 -18.27 1.06
C PRO A 61 17.36 -17.71 2.19
N SER A 62 18.64 -18.09 2.18
CA SER A 62 19.63 -17.33 2.95
C SER A 62 19.90 -15.99 2.25
N PHE A 63 19.93 -14.90 3.01
CA PHE A 63 20.31 -13.57 2.52
C PHE A 63 21.78 -13.25 2.78
N ASN A 64 22.50 -14.11 3.51
CA ASN A 64 23.94 -13.97 3.72
C ASN A 64 24.71 -14.35 2.45
N VAL A 65 24.84 -13.40 1.52
CA VAL A 65 25.58 -13.58 0.26
C VAL A 65 26.72 -12.58 0.13
N ASN A 66 27.82 -13.01 -0.46
CA ASN A 66 28.93 -12.13 -0.82
C ASN A 66 28.74 -11.54 -2.23
N SER A 67 29.57 -10.55 -2.60
CA SER A 67 29.46 -9.84 -3.89
C SER A 67 29.50 -10.78 -5.11
N TYR A 68 30.40 -11.77 -5.10
CA TYR A 68 30.53 -12.76 -6.18
C TYR A 68 29.25 -13.61 -6.36
N GLU A 69 28.65 -14.05 -5.26
CA GLU A 69 27.44 -14.87 -5.30
C GLU A 69 26.23 -14.05 -5.78
N TYR A 70 26.14 -12.78 -5.40
CA TYR A 70 25.08 -11.89 -5.85
C TYR A 70 25.17 -11.57 -7.35
N GLU A 71 26.36 -11.23 -7.85
CA GLU A 71 26.56 -10.92 -9.28
C GLU A 71 26.36 -12.14 -10.17
N SER A 72 26.85 -13.31 -9.75
CA SER A 72 26.65 -14.57 -10.50
C SER A 72 25.18 -14.99 -10.61
N GLY A 73 24.37 -14.71 -9.58
CA GLY A 73 22.92 -14.97 -9.60
C GLY A 73 22.13 -13.99 -10.48
N ASN A 74 22.62 -12.76 -10.67
CA ASN A 74 21.92 -11.73 -11.45
C ASN A 74 22.21 -11.84 -12.96
N ASN A 75 23.37 -12.40 -13.34
CA ASN A 75 23.76 -12.59 -14.74
C ASN A 75 22.95 -13.68 -15.49
N ASN A 76 22.10 -14.46 -14.80
CA ASN A 76 21.23 -15.45 -15.43
C ASN A 76 19.85 -14.90 -15.85
N SER A 77 19.56 -13.61 -15.65
CA SER A 77 18.20 -13.06 -15.84
C SER A 77 18.09 -11.84 -16.75
N ASN A 78 19.10 -11.46 -17.55
CA ASN A 78 18.98 -10.32 -18.46
C ASN A 78 19.58 -10.61 -19.84
N ASN A 79 18.73 -10.98 -20.79
CA ASN A 79 18.98 -10.80 -22.22
C ASN A 79 17.65 -10.48 -22.94
N ASN A 80 17.24 -9.22 -22.95
CA ASN A 80 16.98 -8.48 -24.19
C ASN A 80 16.52 -7.06 -23.87
N SER A 81 17.33 -6.08 -24.26
CA SER A 81 16.84 -4.72 -24.50
C SER A 81 17.52 -4.21 -25.76
N ASN A 82 16.71 -3.81 -26.74
CA ASN A 82 17.13 -2.98 -27.86
C ASN A 82 16.14 -1.83 -28.02
N ASN A 83 16.71 -0.68 -28.40
CA ASN A 83 16.18 0.67 -28.25
C ASN A 83 15.35 1.17 -29.44
N ASN A 84 14.51 2.18 -29.15
CA ASN A 84 14.17 3.39 -29.92
C ASN A 84 13.48 3.31 -31.30
N ALA A 85 12.32 3.99 -31.45
CA ALA A 85 12.17 5.32 -32.08
C ALA A 85 10.74 5.57 -32.64
N ASN A 86 10.35 6.85 -32.69
CA ASN A 86 9.03 7.40 -33.02
C ASN A 86 8.90 7.69 -34.54
N SER A 87 7.86 7.18 -35.23
CA SER A 87 7.11 7.91 -36.29
C SER A 87 5.95 7.07 -36.83
N THR A 88 4.81 7.74 -37.05
CA THR A 88 3.56 7.28 -37.66
C THR A 88 3.78 6.82 -39.10
N GLU A 89 4.15 5.55 -39.30
CA GLU A 89 4.35 4.96 -40.63
C GLU A 89 3.11 4.18 -41.06
N CYS A 90 2.63 4.41 -42.29
CA CYS A 90 1.60 3.53 -42.83
C CYS A 90 2.20 2.15 -43.12
N PHE A 91 1.43 1.11 -42.80
CA PHE A 91 1.90 -0.28 -42.70
C PHE A 91 2.62 -0.78 -43.97
N SER A 92 2.16 -0.31 -45.14
CA SER A 92 2.65 -0.76 -46.45
C SER A 92 4.12 -0.40 -46.71
N VAL A 93 4.67 0.61 -46.01
CA VAL A 93 6.09 0.99 -46.14
C VAL A 93 7.01 -0.13 -45.67
N ALA A 94 6.64 -0.83 -44.59
CA ALA A 94 7.40 -1.98 -44.10
C ALA A 94 7.38 -3.16 -45.08
N LEU A 95 6.40 -3.19 -45.99
CA LEU A 95 6.24 -4.21 -47.03
C LEU A 95 6.81 -3.77 -48.39
N GLY A 96 7.40 -2.57 -48.47
CA GLY A 96 8.03 -2.03 -49.67
C GLY A 96 7.09 -1.26 -50.61
N TYR A 97 5.90 -0.87 -50.14
CA TYR A 97 4.91 -0.12 -50.91
C TYR A 97 4.66 1.28 -50.30
N PRO A 98 4.38 2.32 -51.13
CA PRO A 98 4.10 3.67 -50.64
C PRO A 98 2.72 3.77 -49.97
N CYS A 99 2.46 4.84 -49.22
CA CYS A 99 1.12 5.14 -48.72
C CYS A 99 0.25 5.79 -49.79
N CYS A 100 -1.05 5.47 -49.83
CA CYS A 100 -1.98 6.12 -50.76
C CYS A 100 -2.23 7.58 -50.35
N LYS A 101 -2.40 8.45 -51.35
CA LYS A 101 -2.80 9.84 -51.15
C LYS A 101 -4.31 9.97 -51.00
N GLU A 102 -5.06 9.08 -51.63
CA GLU A 102 -6.51 8.98 -51.55
C GLU A 102 -6.92 7.68 -50.86
N SER A 103 -8.02 7.71 -50.11
CA SER A 103 -8.51 6.55 -49.34
C SER A 103 -9.44 5.64 -50.14
N ASN A 104 -9.10 5.35 -51.40
CA ASN A 104 -9.90 4.49 -52.29
C ASN A 104 -9.46 3.02 -52.19
N VAL A 105 -10.13 2.24 -51.34
CA VAL A 105 -9.81 0.82 -51.12
C VAL A 105 -10.20 -0.01 -52.34
N VAL A 106 -9.23 -0.76 -52.89
CA VAL A 106 -9.44 -1.70 -54.00
C VAL A 106 -9.19 -3.14 -53.60
N TYR A 107 -8.50 -3.37 -52.48
CA TYR A 107 -8.19 -4.69 -51.94
C TYR A 107 -7.87 -4.60 -50.44
N THR A 108 -8.20 -5.63 -49.67
CA THR A 108 -7.90 -5.70 -48.23
C THR A 108 -7.40 -7.10 -47.91
N ASP A 109 -6.32 -7.18 -47.15
CA ASP A 109 -5.76 -8.42 -46.62
C ASP A 109 -5.43 -8.29 -45.13
N ASN A 110 -4.60 -9.19 -44.60
CA ASN A 110 -4.22 -9.18 -43.18
C ASN A 110 -3.25 -8.05 -42.82
N ASP A 111 -2.61 -7.42 -43.81
CA ASP A 111 -1.64 -6.35 -43.60
C ASP A 111 -2.34 -4.99 -43.55
N GLY A 112 -3.41 -4.80 -44.34
CA GLY A 112 -4.31 -3.65 -44.22
C GLY A 112 -5.12 -3.36 -45.48
N ASP A 113 -5.64 -2.14 -45.58
CA ASP A 113 -6.37 -1.66 -46.76
C ASP A 113 -5.41 -1.14 -47.82
N TRP A 114 -5.62 -1.59 -49.06
CA TRP A 114 -4.79 -1.29 -50.21
C TRP A 114 -5.56 -0.47 -51.26
N GLY A 115 -4.88 0.52 -51.82
CA GLY A 115 -5.28 1.29 -52.99
C GLY A 115 -4.34 1.06 -54.18
N VAL A 116 -4.71 1.56 -55.35
CA VAL A 116 -3.82 1.62 -56.53
C VAL A 116 -3.81 3.04 -57.07
N GLU A 117 -2.63 3.67 -57.07
CA GLU A 117 -2.38 5.01 -57.61
C GLU A 117 -1.21 4.94 -58.59
N ASP A 118 -1.27 5.66 -59.72
CA ASP A 118 -0.21 5.68 -60.74
C ASP A 118 0.26 4.28 -61.20
N ASN A 119 -0.67 3.31 -61.29
CA ASN A 119 -0.42 1.88 -61.57
C ASN A 119 0.49 1.17 -60.53
N GLN A 120 0.58 1.66 -59.31
CA GLN A 120 1.33 1.05 -58.20
C GLN A 120 0.42 0.80 -56.99
N TRP A 121 0.67 -0.28 -56.26
CA TRP A 121 -0.01 -0.59 -55.00
C TRP A 121 0.44 0.36 -53.90
N CYS A 122 -0.50 0.81 -53.08
CA CYS A 122 -0.23 1.65 -51.93
C CYS A 122 -1.10 1.27 -50.72
N GLY A 123 -0.64 1.52 -49.49
CA GLY A 123 -1.42 1.28 -48.27
C GLY A 123 -2.18 2.52 -47.79
N ILE A 124 -3.44 2.35 -47.40
CA ILE A 124 -4.33 3.45 -46.98
C ILE A 124 -4.22 3.63 -45.46
N GLY A 125 -3.67 4.77 -45.01
CA GLY A 125 -3.56 5.16 -43.60
C GLY A 125 -4.69 6.12 -43.21
N ASN A 126 -5.52 5.74 -42.24
CA ASN A 126 -6.81 6.37 -42.00
C ASN A 126 -6.71 7.70 -41.21
N THR A 127 -7.15 8.81 -41.80
CA THR A 127 -7.70 9.97 -41.06
C THR A 127 -9.16 10.14 -41.44
N SER A 128 -10.07 9.85 -40.51
CA SER A 128 -11.50 10.10 -40.67
C SER A 128 -11.99 11.07 -39.59
N SER A 129 -12.88 11.95 -40.02
CA SER A 129 -13.27 13.23 -39.44
C SER A 129 -14.19 13.16 -38.21
N ALA A 130 -13.90 14.07 -37.27
CA ALA A 130 -14.64 14.54 -36.09
C ALA A 130 -16.16 14.29 -36.02
N ALA A 131 -16.55 13.43 -35.08
CA ALA A 131 -17.65 13.69 -34.16
C ALA A 131 -17.05 14.23 -32.84
N SER A 132 -17.74 15.13 -32.14
CA SER A 132 -17.25 15.79 -30.92
C SER A 132 -16.72 14.78 -29.90
N CYS A 133 -15.45 14.92 -29.55
CA CYS A 133 -14.75 14.00 -28.69
C CYS A 133 -14.97 14.33 -27.21
N TRP A 134 -15.66 13.45 -26.49
CA TRP A 134 -16.05 13.65 -25.09
C TRP A 134 -14.86 13.56 -24.11
N SER A 135 -13.76 12.89 -24.48
CA SER A 135 -12.64 12.62 -23.57
C SER A 135 -11.81 13.85 -23.23
N GLU A 136 -11.81 14.87 -24.09
CA GLU A 136 -11.07 16.12 -23.88
C GLU A 136 -11.56 16.87 -22.63
N ALA A 137 -12.87 16.83 -22.37
CA ALA A 137 -13.48 17.42 -21.17
C ALA A 137 -12.99 16.77 -19.87
N LEU A 138 -12.49 15.53 -19.95
CA LEU A 138 -11.96 14.76 -18.83
C LEU A 138 -10.42 14.75 -18.79
N GLY A 139 -9.76 15.51 -19.66
CA GLY A 139 -8.29 15.64 -19.69
C GLY A 139 -7.57 14.53 -20.45
N TYR A 140 -8.29 13.73 -21.26
CA TYR A 140 -7.70 12.65 -22.07
C TYR A 140 -7.77 12.97 -23.57
N PRO A 141 -6.69 12.72 -24.33
CA PRO A 141 -6.67 12.98 -25.77
C PRO A 141 -7.63 12.06 -26.52
N CYS A 142 -8.21 12.56 -27.59
CA CYS A 142 -9.09 11.78 -28.46
C CYS A 142 -8.35 10.64 -29.15
N CYS A 143 -9.07 9.56 -29.42
CA CYS A 143 -8.60 8.54 -30.33
C CYS A 143 -8.50 9.16 -31.73
N VAL A 144 -7.29 9.19 -32.28
CA VAL A 144 -6.99 9.84 -33.58
C VAL A 144 -7.08 8.88 -34.77
N SER A 145 -7.07 7.56 -34.53
CA SER A 145 -6.87 6.54 -35.57
C SER A 145 -7.82 5.35 -35.48
N THR A 146 -8.76 5.32 -34.53
CA THR A 146 -9.73 4.25 -34.38
C THR A 146 -11.04 4.75 -33.78
N SER A 147 -12.15 4.16 -34.23
CA SER A 147 -13.47 4.26 -33.60
C SER A 147 -13.90 2.94 -32.95
N ASP A 148 -12.98 1.96 -32.88
CA ASP A 148 -13.26 0.65 -32.30
C ASP A 148 -13.35 0.78 -30.78
N VAL A 149 -14.51 0.40 -30.27
CA VAL A 149 -14.73 0.37 -28.82
C VAL A 149 -14.16 -0.94 -28.29
N TYR A 150 -12.94 -0.87 -27.76
CA TYR A 150 -12.27 -2.02 -27.14
C TYR A 150 -12.92 -2.45 -25.81
N TYR A 151 -13.59 -1.52 -25.15
CA TYR A 151 -14.25 -1.70 -23.86
C TYR A 151 -15.32 -0.62 -23.69
N THR A 152 -16.56 -1.01 -23.44
CA THR A 152 -17.62 -0.11 -22.98
C THR A 152 -17.85 -0.45 -21.51
N ASP A 153 -17.49 0.47 -20.63
CA ASP A 153 -17.98 0.48 -19.26
C ASP A 153 -19.49 0.70 -19.31
N ASN A 154 -20.29 -0.31 -18.93
CA ASN A 154 -21.70 -0.06 -18.66
C ASN A 154 -21.86 0.18 -17.17
N ASP A 155 -21.73 1.42 -16.75
CA ASP A 155 -22.19 1.88 -15.45
C ASP A 155 -23.64 1.42 -15.24
N VAL A 156 -23.87 0.63 -14.19
CA VAL A 156 -25.19 0.12 -13.83
C VAL A 156 -25.79 1.01 -12.76
N TYR A 157 -26.93 1.62 -13.10
CA TYR A 157 -27.67 2.51 -12.20
C TYR A 157 -28.64 1.70 -11.35
N TYR A 158 -28.53 1.87 -10.04
CA TYR A 158 -29.48 1.37 -9.05
C TYR A 158 -30.19 2.55 -8.40
N GLU A 159 -31.35 2.87 -8.96
CA GLU A 159 -32.21 3.97 -8.51
C GLU A 159 -32.54 3.84 -7.02
N ALA A 160 -32.23 4.87 -6.24
CA ALA A 160 -32.34 4.84 -4.79
C ALA A 160 -33.80 4.72 -4.34
N GLU A 161 -34.75 5.25 -5.11
CA GLU A 161 -36.17 5.12 -4.82
C GLU A 161 -36.67 3.67 -4.98
N ASN A 162 -35.94 2.79 -5.66
CA ASN A 162 -36.28 1.37 -5.74
C ASN A 162 -35.67 0.55 -4.59
N GLY A 163 -34.88 1.20 -3.72
CA GLY A 163 -34.31 0.59 -2.52
C GLY A 163 -35.31 0.39 -1.38
N ASN A 164 -34.84 -0.28 -0.34
CA ASN A 164 -35.52 -0.33 0.96
C ASN A 164 -35.30 0.99 1.70
N LEU A 165 -36.39 1.69 2.00
CA LEU A 165 -36.37 3.02 2.61
C LEU A 165 -36.72 2.91 4.11
N ASN A 166 -35.90 3.50 4.96
CA ASN A 166 -36.13 3.58 6.40
C ASN A 166 -36.07 5.04 6.85
N GLY A 167 -37.21 5.63 7.22
CA GLY A 167 -37.27 7.03 7.67
C GLY A 167 -36.98 8.09 6.60
N VAL A 168 -36.78 7.67 5.33
CA VAL A 168 -36.68 8.55 4.15
C VAL A 168 -37.85 8.28 3.20
N THR A 169 -38.16 9.24 2.33
CA THR A 169 -39.24 9.14 1.35
C THR A 169 -38.76 9.50 -0.04
N LYS A 170 -39.59 9.17 -1.04
CA LYS A 170 -39.37 9.50 -2.46
C LYS A 170 -39.82 10.92 -2.76
N TYR A 171 -39.09 11.58 -3.66
CA TYR A 171 -39.31 12.95 -4.14
C TYR A 171 -39.05 13.01 -5.64
N ASN A 172 -39.54 14.05 -6.31
CA ASN A 172 -39.40 14.21 -7.77
C ASN A 172 -39.50 15.66 -8.24
N GLU A 173 -39.30 16.62 -7.35
CA GLU A 173 -39.50 18.05 -7.63
C GLU A 173 -38.24 18.75 -8.13
N LEU A 174 -37.05 18.26 -7.76
CA LEU A 174 -35.77 18.73 -8.29
C LEU A 174 -35.56 18.25 -9.73
N SER A 175 -34.77 18.96 -10.53
CA SER A 175 -34.40 18.53 -11.89
C SER A 175 -33.09 17.75 -11.90
N GLY A 176 -32.92 16.85 -12.87
CA GLY A 176 -31.62 16.21 -13.16
C GLY A 176 -31.41 14.86 -12.47
N TYR A 177 -32.44 14.29 -11.86
CA TYR A 177 -32.42 12.93 -11.29
C TYR A 177 -32.69 11.86 -12.37
N SER A 178 -32.27 10.61 -12.13
CA SER A 178 -32.54 9.44 -12.97
C SER A 178 -33.81 8.69 -12.56
N GLY A 179 -34.30 7.78 -13.39
CA GLY A 179 -35.47 6.98 -13.06
C GLY A 179 -36.75 7.79 -12.83
N THR A 180 -37.39 7.60 -11.68
CA THR A 180 -38.71 8.16 -11.35
C THR A 180 -38.69 9.21 -10.25
N GLY A 181 -37.58 9.34 -9.54
CA GLY A 181 -37.41 10.28 -8.45
C GLY A 181 -36.07 10.09 -7.75
N TYR A 182 -36.00 10.54 -6.51
CA TYR A 182 -34.83 10.40 -5.62
C TYR A 182 -35.30 10.25 -4.17
N VAL A 183 -34.39 9.94 -3.25
CA VAL A 183 -34.71 9.72 -1.83
C VAL A 183 -34.04 10.73 -0.90
N GLY A 184 -34.73 11.07 0.18
CA GLY A 184 -34.23 11.99 1.21
C GLY A 184 -35.27 12.22 2.31
N ARG A 185 -35.11 13.22 3.19
CA ARG A 185 -33.97 14.14 3.37
C ARG A 185 -32.90 13.61 4.33
N PHE A 186 -32.99 12.36 4.79
CA PHE A 186 -32.10 11.82 5.83
C PHE A 186 -32.09 12.71 7.11
N GLU A 187 -33.25 13.22 7.54
CA GLU A 187 -33.36 14.24 8.61
C GLU A 187 -32.95 13.74 10.01
N ASN A 188 -33.17 12.45 10.30
CA ASN A 188 -32.94 11.87 11.61
C ASN A 188 -31.82 10.83 11.58
N PRO A 189 -31.02 10.69 12.66
CA PRO A 189 -30.07 9.59 12.79
C PRO A 189 -30.75 8.23 12.58
N GLY A 190 -30.13 7.37 11.77
CA GLY A 190 -30.68 6.06 11.41
C GLY A 190 -31.62 6.05 10.21
N ASN A 191 -32.00 7.22 9.67
CA ASN A 191 -32.63 7.29 8.36
C ASN A 191 -31.71 6.67 7.31
N SER A 192 -32.21 5.80 6.44
CA SER A 192 -31.37 5.11 5.47
C SER A 192 -32.11 4.71 4.20
N VAL A 193 -31.31 4.53 3.15
CA VAL A 193 -31.69 3.81 1.93
C VAL A 193 -30.75 2.63 1.76
N THR A 194 -31.29 1.46 1.44
CA THR A 194 -30.50 0.27 1.11
C THR A 194 -30.96 -0.32 -0.20
N ILE A 195 -30.07 -0.38 -1.17
CA ILE A 195 -30.32 -1.06 -2.45
C ILE A 195 -29.79 -2.49 -2.41
N THR A 196 -30.42 -3.37 -3.19
CA THR A 196 -29.90 -4.71 -3.46
C THR A 196 -29.36 -4.74 -4.89
N ILE A 197 -28.09 -5.10 -5.01
CA ILE A 197 -27.40 -5.22 -6.29
C ILE A 197 -27.07 -6.67 -6.57
N THR A 198 -26.87 -7.02 -7.84
CA THR A 198 -26.45 -8.37 -8.23
C THR A 198 -25.27 -8.28 -9.18
N VAL A 199 -24.14 -8.87 -8.79
CA VAL A 199 -22.93 -8.91 -9.62
C VAL A 199 -22.61 -10.34 -10.04
N SER A 200 -22.03 -10.50 -11.23
CA SER A 200 -21.77 -11.83 -11.82
C SER A 200 -20.52 -12.53 -11.28
N LYS A 201 -19.60 -11.78 -10.67
CA LYS A 201 -18.32 -12.26 -10.14
C LYS A 201 -18.00 -11.57 -8.82
N SER A 202 -17.35 -12.28 -7.90
CA SER A 202 -16.79 -11.63 -6.72
C SER A 202 -15.58 -10.77 -7.10
N GLY A 203 -15.40 -9.62 -6.45
CA GLY A 203 -14.26 -8.75 -6.68
C GLY A 203 -14.47 -7.34 -6.14
N MET A 204 -13.48 -6.47 -6.37
CA MET A 204 -13.58 -5.04 -6.06
C MET A 204 -14.33 -4.33 -7.18
N TYR A 205 -15.34 -3.53 -6.87
CA TYR A 205 -16.09 -2.74 -7.86
C TYR A 205 -15.98 -1.27 -7.48
N ASP A 206 -15.72 -0.40 -8.46
CA ASP A 206 -15.87 1.03 -8.23
C ASP A 206 -17.35 1.35 -8.02
N LEU A 207 -17.60 2.18 -7.02
CA LEU A 207 -18.92 2.61 -6.59
C LEU A 207 -18.96 4.13 -6.59
N SER A 208 -20.04 4.66 -7.15
CA SER A 208 -20.40 6.06 -7.07
C SER A 208 -21.81 6.24 -6.51
N ILE A 209 -22.09 7.44 -6.01
CA ILE A 209 -23.41 7.85 -5.56
C ILE A 209 -23.77 9.14 -6.29
N ILE A 210 -24.92 9.16 -6.94
CA ILE A 210 -25.49 10.39 -7.50
C ILE A 210 -26.30 11.06 -6.40
N TYR A 211 -25.93 12.30 -6.09
CA TYR A 211 -26.43 12.99 -4.91
C TYR A 211 -26.61 14.49 -5.13
N CYS A 212 -27.44 15.10 -4.29
CA CYS A 212 -27.55 16.55 -4.16
C CYS A 212 -27.47 16.93 -2.67
N ALA A 213 -26.48 17.75 -2.30
CA ALA A 213 -26.25 18.26 -0.95
C ALA A 213 -26.39 19.80 -0.92
N ASN A 214 -27.56 20.29 -1.34
CA ASN A 214 -27.88 21.73 -1.41
C ASN A 214 -28.11 22.43 -0.06
N MET A 215 -27.67 21.81 1.03
CA MET A 215 -27.79 22.32 2.40
C MET A 215 -26.42 22.35 3.10
N GLY A 216 -25.33 22.51 2.35
CA GLY A 216 -23.94 22.43 2.82
C GLY A 216 -23.35 21.02 2.76
N GLN A 217 -22.03 20.91 2.98
CA GLN A 217 -21.33 19.62 3.07
C GLN A 217 -21.99 18.67 4.07
N LYS A 218 -22.05 17.37 3.74
CA LYS A 218 -22.61 16.32 4.60
C LYS A 218 -21.67 15.13 4.75
N ILE A 219 -21.88 14.37 5.81
CA ILE A 219 -21.18 13.11 6.09
C ILE A 219 -22.24 12.06 6.40
N ASN A 220 -22.22 10.93 5.71
CA ASN A 220 -23.12 9.80 5.96
C ASN A 220 -22.36 8.47 5.90
N SER A 221 -22.85 7.47 6.64
CA SER A 221 -22.15 6.20 6.79
C SER A 221 -22.58 5.21 5.72
N LEU A 222 -21.61 4.59 5.06
CA LEU A 222 -21.81 3.54 4.06
C LEU A 222 -21.83 2.17 4.72
N THR A 223 -22.70 1.29 4.25
CA THR A 223 -22.67 -0.14 4.57
C THR A 223 -22.61 -0.98 3.31
N ILE A 224 -21.81 -2.04 3.36
CA ILE A 224 -21.73 -3.09 2.32
C ILE A 224 -22.04 -4.42 3.00
N ASN A 225 -23.09 -5.12 2.55
CA ASN A 225 -23.54 -6.39 3.15
C ASN A 225 -23.72 -6.28 4.68
N ASP A 226 -24.40 -5.21 5.10
CA ASP A 226 -24.70 -4.84 6.50
C ASP A 226 -23.47 -4.56 7.39
N LYS A 227 -22.27 -4.52 6.81
CA LYS A 227 -21.03 -4.13 7.51
C LYS A 227 -20.73 -2.66 7.24
N ASN A 228 -20.32 -1.94 8.28
CA ASN A 228 -19.84 -0.56 8.14
C ASN A 228 -18.63 -0.53 7.19
N ALA A 229 -18.69 0.35 6.19
CA ALA A 229 -17.68 0.53 5.16
C ALA A 229 -17.04 1.93 5.19
N GLY A 230 -17.20 2.65 6.30
CA GLY A 230 -16.70 4.00 6.51
C GLY A 230 -17.72 5.11 6.28
N ASP A 231 -17.29 6.34 6.56
CA ASP A 231 -18.07 7.55 6.33
C ASP A 231 -17.69 8.20 5.00
N ILE A 232 -18.71 8.65 4.26
CA ILE A 232 -18.56 9.35 3.00
C ILE A 232 -18.81 10.83 3.24
N THR A 233 -17.87 11.67 2.82
CA THR A 233 -18.05 13.13 2.79
C THR A 233 -18.60 13.55 1.44
N PHE A 234 -19.76 14.19 1.45
CA PHE A 234 -20.47 14.74 0.31
C PHE A 234 -20.25 16.26 0.25
N PRO A 235 -19.43 16.77 -0.68
CA PRO A 235 -19.28 18.21 -0.90
C PRO A 235 -20.63 18.89 -1.19
N GLU A 236 -20.76 20.16 -0.81
CA GLU A 236 -21.94 20.95 -1.16
C GLU A 236 -22.04 21.15 -2.68
N ASN A 237 -23.25 20.97 -3.21
CA ASN A 237 -23.59 21.23 -4.60
C ASN A 237 -25.06 21.66 -4.74
N THR A 238 -25.47 22.14 -5.91
CA THR A 238 -26.82 22.67 -6.15
C THR A 238 -27.70 21.78 -7.01
N GLY A 239 -27.18 20.64 -7.48
CA GLY A 239 -27.86 19.69 -8.36
C GLY A 239 -27.33 18.27 -8.19
N PHE A 240 -27.92 17.32 -8.88
CA PHE A 240 -27.47 15.92 -8.85
C PHE A 240 -26.13 15.77 -9.57
N GLU A 241 -25.13 15.31 -8.84
CA GLU A 241 -23.79 15.05 -9.34
C GLU A 241 -23.31 13.69 -8.85
N GLU A 242 -22.43 13.06 -9.64
CA GLU A 242 -21.82 11.79 -9.28
C GLU A 242 -20.62 12.02 -8.36
N LEU A 243 -20.63 11.37 -7.18
CA LEU A 243 -19.48 11.25 -6.32
C LEU A 243 -18.89 9.85 -6.41
N LYS A 244 -17.65 9.74 -6.89
CA LYS A 244 -16.87 8.50 -6.81
C LYS A 244 -16.44 8.24 -5.38
N ILE A 245 -16.97 7.20 -4.76
CA ILE A 245 -16.73 6.89 -3.34
C ILE A 245 -15.68 5.79 -3.12
N GLY A 246 -15.15 5.22 -4.20
CA GLY A 246 -14.03 4.28 -4.18
C GLY A 246 -14.44 2.86 -4.57
N ALA A 247 -13.56 1.90 -4.29
CA ALA A 247 -13.76 0.51 -4.67
C ALA A 247 -14.16 -0.34 -3.45
N TYR A 248 -15.18 -1.18 -3.60
CA TYR A 248 -15.69 -2.03 -2.52
C TYR A 248 -15.80 -3.49 -2.98
N TYR A 249 -15.53 -4.42 -2.07
CA TYR A 249 -15.62 -5.84 -2.37
C TYR A 249 -17.07 -6.32 -2.35
N LEU A 250 -17.49 -6.92 -3.46
CA LEU A 250 -18.81 -7.53 -3.62
C LEU A 250 -18.65 -9.02 -3.88
N ASN A 251 -19.56 -9.82 -3.32
CA ASN A 251 -19.64 -11.25 -3.58
C ASN A 251 -20.40 -11.51 -4.88
N SER A 252 -20.06 -12.56 -5.62
CA SER A 252 -20.90 -13.05 -6.72
C SER A 252 -22.34 -13.29 -6.23
N GLY A 253 -23.32 -12.79 -6.97
CA GLY A 253 -24.73 -12.81 -6.60
C GLY A 253 -25.17 -11.52 -5.91
N LYS A 254 -26.12 -11.64 -4.98
CA LYS A 254 -26.76 -10.50 -4.32
C LYS A 254 -25.87 -9.87 -3.26
N ASN A 255 -25.81 -8.54 -3.26
CA ASN A 255 -25.18 -7.74 -2.21
C ASN A 255 -26.10 -6.59 -1.81
N THR A 256 -25.92 -6.05 -0.60
CA THR A 256 -26.61 -4.84 -0.16
C THR A 256 -25.63 -3.67 -0.07
N ILE A 257 -26.06 -2.50 -0.53
CA ILE A 257 -25.35 -1.23 -0.33
C ILE A 257 -26.32 -0.28 0.37
N GLY A 258 -25.92 0.20 1.55
CA GLY A 258 -26.72 1.10 2.35
C GLY A 258 -26.04 2.44 2.59
N LEU A 259 -26.81 3.52 2.61
CA LEU A 259 -26.37 4.82 3.10
C LEU A 259 -27.25 5.21 4.28
N THR A 260 -26.63 5.47 5.43
CA THR A 260 -27.32 5.80 6.68
C THR A 260 -26.94 7.20 7.15
N ALA A 261 -27.94 7.96 7.58
CA ALA A 261 -27.81 9.32 8.07
C ALA A 261 -26.86 9.39 9.27
N SER A 262 -25.76 10.15 9.12
CA SER A 262 -24.93 10.62 10.23
C SER A 262 -25.17 12.12 10.42
N TRP A 263 -24.75 12.95 9.46
CA TRP A 263 -25.14 14.37 9.38
C TRP A 263 -26.44 14.57 8.60
N GLY A 264 -26.82 13.61 7.74
CA GLY A 264 -28.12 13.60 7.07
C GLY A 264 -28.27 14.68 6.01
N TRP A 265 -29.49 15.25 5.90
CA TRP A 265 -29.83 16.46 5.14
C TRP A 265 -29.25 16.53 3.72
N MET A 266 -29.55 15.52 2.92
CA MET A 266 -29.18 15.44 1.50
C MET A 266 -30.19 14.61 0.71
N TRP A 267 -29.99 14.56 -0.61
CA TRP A 267 -30.77 13.77 -1.54
C TRP A 267 -29.87 12.74 -2.22
N VAL A 268 -30.37 11.53 -2.42
CA VAL A 268 -29.68 10.45 -3.15
C VAL A 268 -30.57 10.02 -4.30
N ASP A 269 -30.01 10.08 -5.50
CA ASP A 269 -30.68 9.72 -6.76
C ASP A 269 -30.46 8.24 -7.07
N ALA A 270 -29.21 7.85 -7.27
CA ALA A 270 -28.85 6.47 -7.59
C ALA A 270 -27.48 6.08 -7.02
N PHE A 271 -27.25 4.78 -6.95
CA PHE A 271 -25.92 4.21 -6.79
C PHE A 271 -25.45 3.68 -8.15
N VAL A 272 -24.22 3.98 -8.52
CA VAL A 272 -23.65 3.62 -9.82
C VAL A 272 -22.48 2.67 -9.60
N ILE A 273 -22.48 1.55 -10.30
CA ILE A 273 -21.49 0.47 -10.14
C ILE A 273 -21.05 -0.02 -11.51
N ASN A 274 -19.75 -0.23 -11.68
CA ASN A 274 -19.23 -0.83 -12.91
C ASN A 274 -19.79 -2.25 -13.11
N ASP A 275 -20.05 -2.65 -14.36
CA ASP A 275 -20.59 -3.98 -14.68
C ASP A 275 -19.66 -5.16 -14.33
N THR A 276 -18.36 -4.88 -14.19
CA THR A 276 -17.30 -5.87 -13.99
C THR A 276 -16.38 -5.46 -12.84
N PRO A 277 -15.78 -6.44 -12.13
CA PRO A 277 -14.88 -6.14 -11.05
C PRO A 277 -13.59 -5.52 -11.60
N ASN A 278 -13.06 -4.57 -10.85
CA ASN A 278 -11.77 -3.94 -11.09
C ASN A 278 -10.69 -4.99 -11.31
N ALA A 279 -9.90 -4.79 -12.36
CA ALA A 279 -8.70 -5.58 -12.56
C ALA A 279 -7.76 -5.45 -11.35
N ALA A 280 -7.07 -6.56 -11.02
CA ALA A 280 -6.04 -6.53 -10.00
C ALA A 280 -5.01 -5.44 -10.35
N LYS A 281 -4.78 -4.51 -9.42
CA LYS A 281 -3.79 -3.44 -9.63
C LYS A 281 -2.39 -4.04 -9.64
N ASP A 282 -1.73 -4.03 -10.81
CA ASP A 282 -0.31 -4.32 -10.88
C ASP A 282 0.49 -3.13 -10.34
N VAL A 283 1.07 -3.33 -9.16
CA VAL A 283 1.90 -2.33 -8.48
C VAL A 283 3.40 -2.55 -8.75
N THR A 284 3.78 -3.62 -9.45
CA THR A 284 5.19 -3.99 -9.64
C THR A 284 5.94 -2.96 -10.47
N SER A 285 5.30 -2.40 -11.50
CA SER A 285 5.86 -1.32 -12.34
C SER A 285 6.11 -0.01 -11.59
N LYS A 286 5.44 0.20 -10.44
CA LYS A 286 5.61 1.38 -9.58
C LYS A 286 6.70 1.20 -8.51
N LEU A 287 7.31 0.02 -8.42
CA LEU A 287 8.37 -0.24 -7.46
C LEU A 287 9.71 0.28 -8.00
N ASN A 288 10.44 1.03 -7.18
CA ASN A 288 11.79 1.44 -7.53
C ASN A 288 12.67 0.20 -7.77
N PRO A 289 13.52 0.20 -8.81
CA PRO A 289 14.33 -0.95 -9.14
C PRO A 289 15.40 -1.23 -8.10
N THR A 290 15.91 -0.20 -7.41
CA THR A 290 17.03 -0.30 -6.49
C THR A 290 16.75 0.39 -5.15
N LEU A 291 17.51 0.02 -4.12
CA LEU A 291 17.54 0.73 -2.84
C LEU A 291 18.04 2.16 -3.00
N VAL A 292 17.56 3.05 -2.11
CA VAL A 292 17.94 4.46 -2.09
C VAL A 292 19.42 4.71 -1.79
N ASN A 293 20.08 3.79 -1.07
CA ASN A 293 21.53 3.84 -0.86
C ASN A 293 22.24 3.07 -2.00
N PRO A 294 22.96 3.75 -2.91
CA PRO A 294 23.66 3.09 -4.01
C PRO A 294 24.81 2.18 -3.53
N LYS A 295 25.35 2.44 -2.32
CA LYS A 295 26.41 1.65 -1.69
C LYS A 295 25.87 0.46 -0.89
N ALA A 296 24.58 0.15 -0.98
CA ALA A 296 23.98 -0.97 -0.25
C ALA A 296 24.74 -2.29 -0.48
N ILE A 297 24.94 -3.06 0.59
CA ILE A 297 25.64 -4.34 0.52
C ILE A 297 24.82 -5.37 -0.29
N PRO A 298 25.46 -6.38 -0.90
CA PRO A 298 24.78 -7.41 -1.69
C PRO A 298 23.62 -8.09 -0.95
N ALA A 299 23.79 -8.40 0.34
CA ALA A 299 22.73 -9.00 1.16
C ALA A 299 21.47 -8.11 1.26
N ALA A 300 21.63 -6.79 1.39
CA ALA A 300 20.51 -5.84 1.46
C ALA A 300 19.81 -5.71 0.09
N LYS A 301 20.57 -5.70 -1.00
CA LYS A 301 20.02 -5.72 -2.37
C LYS A 301 19.22 -7.01 -2.61
N LYS A 302 19.79 -8.18 -2.27
CA LYS A 302 19.12 -9.48 -2.37
C LYS A 302 17.80 -9.52 -1.58
N LEU A 303 17.80 -9.00 -0.35
CA LEU A 303 16.57 -8.90 0.44
C LEU A 303 15.54 -7.98 -0.22
N TYR A 304 15.96 -6.81 -0.72
CA TYR A 304 15.07 -5.89 -1.42
C TYR A 304 14.45 -6.50 -2.69
N ASP A 305 15.27 -7.17 -3.50
CA ASP A 305 14.83 -7.87 -4.72
C ASP A 305 13.84 -8.99 -4.38
N PHE A 306 14.10 -9.73 -3.31
CA PHE A 306 13.20 -10.76 -2.80
C PHE A 306 11.85 -10.18 -2.33
N LEU A 307 11.86 -9.07 -1.59
CA LEU A 307 10.62 -8.40 -1.17
C LEU A 307 9.82 -7.94 -2.40
N LYS A 308 10.49 -7.33 -3.39
CA LYS A 308 9.87 -6.89 -4.63
C LYS A 308 9.26 -8.04 -5.43
N SER A 309 9.97 -9.15 -5.61
CA SER A 309 9.50 -10.27 -6.43
C SER A 309 8.25 -10.96 -5.85
N ASN A 310 8.07 -10.85 -4.53
CA ASN A 310 6.97 -11.43 -3.77
C ASN A 310 5.81 -10.43 -3.51
N TYR A 311 6.06 -9.13 -3.60
CA TYR A 311 5.03 -8.12 -3.38
C TYR A 311 3.91 -8.24 -4.42
N GLY A 312 2.66 -8.31 -3.95
CA GLY A 312 1.49 -8.58 -4.81
C GLY A 312 1.16 -10.06 -5.01
N LYS A 313 1.94 -10.99 -4.44
CA LYS A 313 1.78 -12.44 -4.63
C LYS A 313 1.80 -13.23 -3.33
N ARG A 314 2.67 -12.83 -2.40
CA ARG A 314 2.87 -13.46 -1.09
C ARG A 314 2.86 -12.39 -0.01
N ILE A 315 2.47 -12.80 1.19
CA ILE A 315 2.52 -11.98 2.40
C ILE A 315 3.48 -12.66 3.37
N LEU A 316 4.58 -12.01 3.73
CA LEU A 316 5.52 -12.60 4.68
C LEU A 316 4.95 -12.48 6.11
N SER A 317 5.07 -13.54 6.90
CA SER A 317 4.67 -13.50 8.31
C SER A 317 5.71 -12.78 9.16
N GLY A 318 5.27 -11.95 10.11
CA GLY A 318 6.18 -11.24 11.01
C GLY A 318 5.66 -11.17 12.45
N GLN A 319 6.61 -11.20 13.39
CA GLN A 319 6.35 -11.01 14.81
C GLN A 319 7.35 -10.02 15.45
N VAL A 320 6.82 -9.05 16.20
CA VAL A 320 7.64 -8.22 17.11
C VAL A 320 8.05 -9.08 18.31
N GLY A 321 9.34 -9.13 18.61
CA GLY A 321 9.85 -9.80 19.80
C GLY A 321 9.63 -8.99 21.08
N ALA A 322 9.69 -9.64 22.23
CA ALA A 322 9.79 -8.94 23.51
C ALA A 322 11.12 -8.18 23.61
N ALA A 323 11.10 -6.97 24.19
CA ALA A 323 12.31 -6.20 24.41
C ALA A 323 13.28 -6.96 25.34
N GLY A 324 14.54 -7.09 24.93
CA GLY A 324 15.56 -7.81 25.71
C GLY A 324 15.46 -9.34 25.64
N GLN A 325 14.78 -9.91 24.63
CA GLN A 325 14.79 -11.35 24.35
C GLN A 325 15.10 -11.61 22.88
N ALA A 326 15.82 -12.70 22.59
CA ALA A 326 15.98 -13.17 21.22
C ALA A 326 14.63 -13.66 20.69
N GLY A 327 14.39 -13.47 19.38
CA GLY A 327 13.06 -13.68 18.81
C GLY A 327 12.47 -15.05 19.13
N ASP A 328 13.21 -16.11 18.84
CA ASP A 328 12.77 -17.49 19.02
C ASP A 328 12.84 -18.00 20.48
N GLU A 329 13.47 -17.23 21.37
CA GLU A 329 13.42 -17.44 22.82
C GLU A 329 12.23 -16.73 23.47
N GLY A 330 11.66 -15.72 22.78
CA GLY A 330 10.49 -14.97 23.21
C GLY A 330 9.20 -15.80 23.20
N GLN A 331 8.32 -15.50 24.15
CA GLN A 331 7.05 -16.21 24.32
C GLN A 331 6.15 -16.09 23.08
N GLU A 332 6.25 -14.97 22.36
CA GLU A 332 5.48 -14.68 21.15
C GLU A 332 5.77 -15.67 20.02
N ILE A 333 7.04 -15.85 19.67
CA ILE A 333 7.45 -16.76 18.60
C ILE A 333 7.25 -18.22 19.04
N GLN A 334 7.51 -18.55 20.32
CA GLN A 334 7.23 -19.88 20.85
C GLN A 334 5.75 -20.24 20.77
N ARG A 335 4.85 -19.28 21.04
CA ARG A 335 3.41 -19.49 20.89
C ARG A 335 3.05 -19.81 19.44
N ILE A 336 3.55 -19.01 18.49
CA ILE A 336 3.32 -19.23 17.06
C ILE A 336 3.83 -20.62 16.66
N GLN A 337 5.05 -20.97 17.05
CA GLN A 337 5.64 -22.26 16.71
C GLN A 337 4.83 -23.43 17.28
N LYS A 338 4.37 -23.34 18.54
CA LYS A 338 3.54 -24.36 19.18
C LYS A 338 2.18 -24.52 18.51
N ALA A 339 1.55 -23.42 18.10
CA ALA A 339 0.22 -23.45 17.47
C ALA A 339 0.26 -23.90 16.01
N THR A 340 1.31 -23.54 15.28
CA THR A 340 1.33 -23.61 13.81
C THR A 340 2.38 -24.57 13.25
N GLY A 341 3.40 -24.90 14.02
CA GLY A 341 4.61 -25.60 13.53
C GLY A 341 5.53 -24.73 12.68
N LYS A 342 5.24 -23.43 12.52
CA LYS A 342 5.98 -22.48 11.68
C LYS A 342 6.68 -21.42 12.52
N LEU A 343 7.75 -20.85 11.97
CA LEU A 343 8.42 -19.66 12.51
C LEU A 343 8.13 -18.47 11.59
N PRO A 344 7.91 -17.27 12.14
CA PRO A 344 7.63 -16.08 11.34
C PRO A 344 8.81 -15.76 10.41
N ALA A 345 8.52 -15.35 9.17
CA ALA A 345 9.52 -14.96 8.19
C ALA A 345 10.33 -13.72 8.62
N VAL A 346 9.69 -12.79 9.33
CA VAL A 346 10.30 -11.54 9.81
C VAL A 346 10.32 -11.53 11.34
N TRP A 347 11.48 -11.30 11.93
CA TRP A 347 11.59 -10.94 13.35
C TRP A 347 11.91 -9.46 13.46
N ASN A 348 11.07 -8.72 14.20
CA ASN A 348 11.30 -7.31 14.50
C ASN A 348 11.79 -7.12 15.94
N MET A 349 12.99 -6.56 16.07
CA MET A 349 13.62 -6.19 17.35
C MET A 349 13.49 -4.70 17.65
N ASP A 350 13.90 -4.28 18.85
CA ASP A 350 13.82 -2.88 19.28
C ASP A 350 15.12 -2.41 19.95
N PHE A 351 15.60 -1.23 19.53
CA PHE A 351 16.71 -0.51 20.18
C PHE A 351 16.26 0.39 21.33
N ILE A 352 15.10 0.14 21.93
CA ILE A 352 14.47 0.90 23.02
C ILE A 352 15.40 1.27 24.19
N PHE A 353 16.41 0.45 24.49
CA PHE A 353 17.39 0.66 25.57
C PHE A 353 18.69 1.36 25.11
N GLU A 354 18.82 1.70 23.83
CA GLU A 354 20.06 2.21 23.23
C GLU A 354 20.16 3.73 23.17
N SER A 355 19.67 4.41 24.22
CA SER A 355 20.02 5.80 24.49
C SER A 355 21.24 5.89 25.41
N ASN A 356 22.02 6.96 25.25
CA ASN A 356 23.14 7.29 26.14
C ASN A 356 22.66 7.73 27.54
N ASP A 357 21.43 8.22 27.67
CA ASP A 357 20.84 8.56 28.97
C ASP A 357 20.34 7.32 29.74
N CYS A 358 20.24 6.18 29.07
CA CYS A 358 19.69 4.96 29.65
C CYS A 358 20.63 4.41 30.73
N THR A 359 20.19 4.39 31.99
CA THR A 359 21.01 3.96 33.15
C THR A 359 21.09 2.45 33.33
N TRP A 360 20.20 1.70 32.66
CA TRP A 360 20.16 0.24 32.70
C TRP A 360 19.79 -0.31 31.33
N ARG A 361 20.45 -1.38 30.89
CA ARG A 361 20.11 -2.13 29.68
C ARG A 361 20.52 -3.59 29.81
N PRO A 362 19.87 -4.53 29.09
CA PRO A 362 20.38 -5.89 28.96
C PRO A 362 21.80 -5.88 28.40
N GLN A 363 22.74 -6.58 29.05
CA GLN A 363 24.16 -6.61 28.63
C GLN A 363 24.64 -7.99 28.16
N ASN A 364 23.96 -9.07 28.55
CA ASN A 364 24.40 -10.42 28.23
C ASN A 364 23.21 -11.39 28.06
N PRO A 365 22.82 -11.70 26.82
CA PRO A 365 23.21 -10.98 25.61
C PRO A 365 22.51 -9.61 25.52
N ASP A 366 23.12 -8.64 24.84
CA ASP A 366 22.40 -7.44 24.39
C ASP A 366 21.59 -7.76 23.11
N ILE A 367 20.72 -6.85 22.65
CA ILE A 367 19.87 -7.10 21.48
C ILE A 367 20.68 -7.34 20.19
N THR A 368 21.88 -6.79 20.10
CA THR A 368 22.77 -6.97 18.95
C THR A 368 23.38 -8.36 18.96
N GLU A 369 23.83 -8.84 20.11
CA GLU A 369 24.35 -10.19 20.27
C GLU A 369 23.25 -11.24 20.05
N MET A 370 22.05 -11.02 20.60
CA MET A 370 20.87 -11.85 20.31
C MET A 370 20.61 -11.97 18.80
N SER A 371 20.63 -10.84 18.10
CA SER A 371 20.42 -10.80 16.64
C SER A 371 21.50 -11.53 15.86
N ILE A 372 22.77 -11.36 16.24
CA ILE A 372 23.90 -12.04 15.61
C ILE A 372 23.81 -13.56 15.85
N ASN A 373 23.44 -13.99 17.05
CA ASN A 373 23.28 -15.40 17.39
C ASN A 373 22.14 -16.04 16.60
N TRP A 374 21.00 -15.36 16.52
CA TRP A 374 19.86 -15.80 15.71
C TRP A 374 20.24 -15.93 14.22
N TRP A 375 20.88 -14.89 13.66
CA TRP A 375 21.33 -14.88 12.27
C TRP A 375 22.28 -16.02 11.94
N LYS A 376 23.23 -16.33 12.84
CA LYS A 376 24.13 -17.48 12.69
C LYS A 376 23.40 -18.80 12.82
N LYS A 377 22.53 -18.94 13.83
CA LYS A 377 21.73 -20.16 14.10
C LYS A 377 20.89 -20.54 12.88
N TYR A 378 20.27 -19.57 12.22
CA TYR A 378 19.46 -19.78 11.03
C TYR A 378 20.22 -19.59 9.72
N GLN A 379 21.56 -19.54 9.75
CA GLN A 379 22.44 -19.52 8.57
C GLN A 379 22.11 -18.39 7.58
N GLY A 380 21.77 -17.22 8.10
CA GLY A 380 21.37 -16.07 7.29
C GLY A 380 19.97 -16.15 6.69
N LYS A 381 19.15 -17.11 7.15
CA LYS A 381 17.71 -17.15 6.85
C LYS A 381 16.93 -16.33 7.87
N GLY A 382 15.70 -15.97 7.47
CA GLY A 382 14.84 -15.13 8.27
C GLY A 382 15.23 -13.66 8.15
N ILE A 383 14.22 -12.80 8.12
CA ILE A 383 14.38 -11.37 7.82
C ILE A 383 14.42 -10.61 9.13
N MET A 384 15.48 -9.82 9.31
CA MET A 384 15.63 -8.94 10.45
C MET A 384 15.00 -7.59 10.15
N ALA A 385 14.07 -7.17 11.00
CA ALA A 385 13.58 -5.81 11.09
C ALA A 385 13.96 -5.21 12.46
N ALA A 386 14.12 -3.90 12.51
CA ALA A 386 14.32 -3.20 13.77
C ALA A 386 13.55 -1.89 13.79
N GLN A 387 12.97 -1.62 14.95
CA GLN A 387 12.39 -0.33 15.30
C GLN A 387 13.18 0.31 16.44
N TRP A 388 12.78 1.52 16.81
CA TRP A 388 13.40 2.23 17.92
C TRP A 388 12.38 3.06 18.68
N HIS A 389 11.93 2.54 19.82
CA HIS A 389 11.28 3.37 20.83
C HIS A 389 12.32 4.26 21.49
N TRP A 390 12.57 5.43 20.90
CA TRP A 390 13.68 6.30 21.26
C TRP A 390 13.44 7.01 22.59
N ASN A 391 13.71 6.32 23.70
CA ASN A 391 13.76 6.96 25.01
C ASN A 391 14.89 7.98 25.04
N ILE A 392 14.62 9.17 25.57
CA ILE A 392 15.62 10.22 25.73
C ILE A 392 15.30 11.02 26.98
N ALA A 393 16.32 11.48 27.70
CA ALA A 393 16.09 12.30 28.88
C ALA A 393 15.81 13.75 28.47
N GLY A 394 14.67 14.31 28.89
CA GLY A 394 14.35 15.72 28.77
C GLY A 394 15.19 16.60 29.73
N LYS A 395 14.93 17.91 29.72
CA LYS A 395 15.68 18.88 30.55
C LYS A 395 15.44 18.67 32.04
N THR A 396 14.30 18.10 32.41
CA THR A 396 13.97 17.76 33.81
C THR A 396 14.42 16.35 34.21
N GLY A 397 15.12 15.61 33.33
CA GLY A 397 15.66 14.28 33.60
C GLY A 397 14.67 13.13 33.38
N ASP A 398 13.44 13.45 33.00
CA ASP A 398 12.40 12.55 32.51
C ASP A 398 12.90 11.71 31.32
N PHE A 399 13.03 10.40 31.49
CA PHE A 399 13.50 9.48 30.46
C PHE A 399 12.32 8.73 29.84
N ALA A 400 11.87 9.17 28.66
CA ALA A 400 10.73 8.58 27.98
C ALA A 400 10.81 8.77 26.45
N PHE A 401 10.09 7.93 25.71
CA PHE A 401 9.77 8.18 24.29
C PHE A 401 8.39 8.82 24.10
N TYR A 402 7.50 8.69 25.08
CA TYR A 402 6.19 9.32 25.03
C TYR A 402 6.29 10.83 25.21
N LYS A 403 5.69 11.58 24.30
CA LYS A 403 5.71 13.06 24.27
C LYS A 403 5.19 13.66 25.57
N LYS A 404 4.12 13.09 26.13
CA LYS A 404 3.50 13.57 27.39
C LYS A 404 4.41 13.39 28.61
N ASP A 405 5.35 12.44 28.54
CA ASP A 405 6.23 12.04 29.64
C ASP A 405 7.64 12.58 29.44
N THR A 406 7.87 13.46 28.46
CA THR A 406 9.15 14.13 28.29
C THR A 406 9.08 15.61 27.96
N THR A 407 10.08 16.37 28.42
CA THR A 407 10.31 17.77 28.07
C THR A 407 11.20 17.95 26.82
N PHE A 408 11.57 16.85 26.15
CA PHE A 408 12.39 16.87 24.94
C PHE A 408 11.64 17.49 23.75
N SER A 409 12.25 18.44 23.03
CA SER A 409 11.65 19.13 21.88
C SER A 409 12.21 18.65 20.56
N LEU A 410 11.33 18.16 19.68
CA LEU A 410 11.67 17.78 18.31
C LEU A 410 12.16 18.96 17.47
N GLU A 411 11.56 20.13 17.61
CA GLU A 411 11.92 21.34 16.85
C GLU A 411 13.36 21.77 17.17
N ASN A 412 13.74 21.73 18.44
CA ASN A 412 15.11 21.98 18.86
C ASN A 412 16.04 20.83 18.43
N ALA A 413 15.58 19.57 18.52
CA ALA A 413 16.36 18.40 18.13
C ALA A 413 16.82 18.44 16.67
N VAL A 414 16.06 19.10 15.78
CA VAL A 414 16.43 19.27 14.36
C VAL A 414 17.12 20.60 14.05
N THR A 415 17.55 21.34 15.07
CA THR A 415 18.26 22.61 14.95
C THR A 415 19.68 22.44 15.46
N GLU A 416 20.66 22.48 14.56
CA GLU A 416 22.07 22.28 14.89
C GLU A 416 22.56 23.27 15.97
N GLY A 417 23.39 22.78 16.90
CA GLY A 417 23.93 23.56 18.02
C GLY A 417 23.06 23.58 19.27
N THR A 418 21.80 23.13 19.22
CA THR A 418 20.97 23.00 20.43
C THR A 418 21.42 21.83 21.31
N TRP A 419 20.99 21.85 22.57
CA TRP A 419 21.23 20.73 23.49
C TRP A 419 20.53 19.45 23.00
N GLU A 420 19.30 19.58 22.52
CA GLU A 420 18.48 18.50 21.97
C GLU A 420 19.17 17.86 20.75
N TYR A 421 19.67 18.68 19.81
CA TYR A 421 20.41 18.21 18.64
C TYR A 421 21.64 17.39 19.05
N ASN A 422 22.44 17.92 19.98
CA ASN A 422 23.63 17.22 20.45
C ASN A 422 23.31 15.88 21.14
N LYS A 423 22.16 15.76 21.80
CA LYS A 423 21.71 14.49 22.39
C LYS A 423 21.28 13.50 21.33
N ILE A 424 20.48 13.92 20.35
CA ILE A 424 20.07 12.98 19.30
C ILE A 424 21.27 12.45 18.51
N ILE A 425 22.28 13.28 18.22
CA ILE A 425 23.46 12.82 17.47
C ILE A 425 24.21 11.73 18.24
N LYS A 426 24.37 11.89 19.57
CA LYS A 426 25.02 10.86 20.40
C LYS A 426 24.26 9.54 20.41
N ASP A 427 22.93 9.60 20.51
CA ASP A 427 22.08 8.41 20.50
C ASP A 427 22.07 7.73 19.12
N ILE A 428 22.02 8.52 18.04
CA ILE A 428 22.18 8.02 16.67
C ILE A 428 23.54 7.33 16.51
N ASP A 429 24.62 7.93 17.00
CA ASP A 429 25.97 7.36 16.93
C ASP A 429 26.07 6.03 17.69
N ARG A 430 25.38 5.93 18.84
CA ARG A 430 25.28 4.69 19.62
C ARG A 430 24.57 3.59 18.84
N VAL A 431 23.34 3.84 18.37
CA VAL A 431 22.55 2.88 17.58
C VAL A 431 23.30 2.49 16.29
N ALA A 432 23.94 3.46 15.64
CA ALA A 432 24.76 3.20 14.46
C ALA A 432 25.92 2.24 14.75
N GLY A 433 26.55 2.34 15.93
CA GLY A 433 27.57 1.38 16.39
C GLY A 433 27.04 -0.05 16.54
N HIS A 434 25.81 -0.22 17.05
CA HIS A 434 25.15 -1.53 17.11
C HIS A 434 24.84 -2.08 15.71
N ILE A 435 24.26 -1.26 14.84
CA ILE A 435 23.96 -1.67 13.45
C ILE A 435 25.25 -1.96 12.67
N LYS A 436 26.37 -1.27 12.95
CA LYS A 436 27.67 -1.55 12.33
C LYS A 436 28.15 -2.98 12.65
N LYS A 437 27.90 -3.49 13.86
CA LYS A 437 28.19 -4.89 14.23
C LYS A 437 27.33 -5.86 13.43
N LEU A 438 26.05 -5.55 13.20
CA LEU A 438 25.16 -6.34 12.34
C LEU A 438 25.63 -6.36 10.88
N GLN A 439 26.04 -5.20 10.35
CA GLN A 439 26.64 -5.10 9.02
C GLN A 439 27.91 -5.95 8.89
N ALA A 440 28.74 -6.01 9.95
CA ALA A 440 29.99 -6.77 9.93
C ALA A 440 29.77 -8.29 9.78
N VAL A 441 28.58 -8.81 10.13
CA VAL A 441 28.17 -10.21 9.87
C VAL A 441 27.29 -10.35 8.63
N ASN A 442 27.34 -9.35 7.73
CA ASN A 442 26.62 -9.30 6.46
C ASN A 442 25.08 -9.42 6.62
N MET A 443 24.53 -8.93 7.71
CA MET A 443 23.10 -8.98 8.00
C MET A 443 22.39 -7.76 7.40
N PRO A 444 21.47 -7.93 6.43
CA PRO A 444 20.59 -6.87 5.98
C PRO A 444 19.52 -6.59 7.04
N LEU A 445 19.15 -5.32 7.21
CA LEU A 445 18.21 -4.89 8.25
C LEU A 445 17.13 -3.98 7.65
N ILE A 446 15.86 -4.35 7.83
CA ILE A 446 14.73 -3.44 7.59
C ILE A 446 14.69 -2.46 8.77
N TRP A 447 15.02 -1.20 8.51
CA TRP A 447 15.17 -0.18 9.53
C TRP A 447 13.97 0.75 9.56
N ARG A 448 13.22 0.71 10.67
CA ARG A 448 11.97 1.46 10.90
C ARG A 448 12.12 2.44 12.08
N PRO A 449 12.94 3.51 11.96
CA PRO A 449 13.01 4.55 12.97
C PRO A 449 11.80 5.49 12.88
N LEU A 450 11.54 6.26 13.94
CA LEU A 450 10.51 7.31 13.97
C LEU A 450 9.12 6.80 13.54
N HIS A 451 8.76 5.60 13.97
CA HIS A 451 7.47 5.00 13.62
C HIS A 451 6.29 5.76 14.22
N GLU A 452 5.13 5.62 13.59
CA GLU A 452 3.86 6.24 14.01
C GLU A 452 3.95 7.78 14.17
N ASN A 453 4.74 8.42 13.31
CA ASN A 453 4.99 9.86 13.35
C ASN A 453 3.75 10.73 13.02
N ASN A 454 2.70 10.14 12.48
CA ASN A 454 1.41 10.79 12.28
C ASN A 454 0.63 10.94 13.61
N GLY A 455 0.94 10.12 14.62
CA GLY A 455 0.41 10.25 15.97
C GLY A 455 1.10 11.34 16.79
N ASP A 456 0.46 11.79 17.87
CA ASP A 456 1.00 12.79 18.80
C ASP A 456 1.54 12.19 20.11
N TRP A 457 1.65 10.86 20.18
CA TRP A 457 2.06 10.16 21.40
C TRP A 457 3.57 10.04 21.56
N PHE A 458 4.36 10.00 20.48
CA PHE A 458 5.83 9.98 20.56
C PHE A 458 6.43 11.37 20.37
N TRP A 459 7.58 11.64 21.01
CA TRP A 459 8.19 12.98 20.94
C TRP A 459 8.60 13.40 19.53
N TRP A 460 8.78 12.44 18.60
CA TRP A 460 9.07 12.69 17.18
C TRP A 460 7.83 12.86 16.29
N GLY A 461 6.62 12.73 16.84
CA GLY A 461 5.35 12.72 16.12
C GLY A 461 4.66 14.08 15.97
N ASN A 462 3.57 14.10 15.18
CA ASN A 462 2.64 15.22 14.96
C ASN A 462 3.29 16.57 14.59
N ASN A 463 4.48 16.53 13.99
CA ASN A 463 5.11 17.68 13.35
C ASN A 463 5.82 17.21 12.07
N PRO A 464 5.12 17.18 10.92
CA PRO A 464 5.62 16.52 9.71
C PRO A 464 6.89 17.18 9.17
N LYS A 465 7.03 18.51 9.32
CA LYS A 465 8.22 19.24 8.85
C LYS A 465 9.45 18.90 9.70
N ALA A 466 9.31 18.87 11.03
CA ALA A 466 10.43 18.55 11.90
C ALA A 466 10.78 17.06 11.85
N CYS A 467 9.78 16.17 11.82
CA CYS A 467 10.00 14.73 11.67
C CYS A 467 10.74 14.39 10.36
N ALA A 468 10.36 15.02 9.24
CA ALA A 468 11.08 14.85 7.97
C ALA A 468 12.54 15.36 8.02
N LYS A 469 12.83 16.43 8.78
CA LYS A 469 14.21 16.87 9.03
C LYS A 469 14.98 15.85 9.87
N LEU A 470 14.37 15.31 10.93
CA LEU A 470 14.98 14.29 11.78
C LEU A 470 15.30 13.01 11.00
N TRP A 471 14.40 12.57 10.12
CA TRP A 471 14.64 11.46 9.20
C TRP A 471 15.86 11.69 8.31
N LYS A 472 16.02 12.90 7.76
CA LYS A 472 17.22 13.26 6.98
C LYS A 472 18.48 13.25 7.83
N ILE A 473 18.43 13.77 9.07
CA ILE A 473 19.56 13.72 10.01
C ILE A 473 19.96 12.27 10.30
N LEU A 474 18.99 11.38 10.56
CA LEU A 474 19.22 9.94 10.71
C LEU A 474 19.91 9.36 9.48
N TYR A 475 19.38 9.61 8.29
CA TYR A 475 19.95 9.07 7.05
C TYR A 475 21.38 9.56 6.83
N GLU A 476 21.63 10.86 6.93
CA GLU A 476 22.96 11.45 6.77
C GLU A 476 23.96 10.89 7.77
N ARG A 477 23.57 10.83 9.06
CA ARG A 477 24.47 10.36 10.11
C ARG A 477 24.72 8.85 10.01
N MET A 478 23.69 8.04 9.79
CA MET A 478 23.80 6.58 9.73
C MET A 478 24.43 6.10 8.42
N VAL A 479 23.97 6.60 7.27
CA VAL A 479 24.44 6.13 5.96
C VAL A 479 25.72 6.83 5.54
N ASN A 480 25.74 8.16 5.52
CA ASN A 480 26.86 8.90 4.94
C ASN A 480 28.05 9.03 5.91
N TYR A 481 27.79 9.34 7.18
CA TYR A 481 28.85 9.46 8.18
C TYR A 481 29.32 8.11 8.73
N HIS A 482 28.42 7.23 9.17
CA HIS A 482 28.79 5.91 9.73
C HIS A 482 28.99 4.82 8.68
N GLY A 483 28.61 5.03 7.42
CA GLY A 483 28.78 4.03 6.36
C GLY A 483 27.95 2.77 6.60
N LEU A 484 26.70 2.94 7.01
CA LEU A 484 25.71 1.86 7.15
C LEU A 484 25.01 1.61 5.82
N ASN A 485 25.45 0.54 5.17
CA ASN A 485 25.06 0.07 3.85
C ASN A 485 24.19 -1.20 3.90
N ASN A 486 23.87 -1.72 5.09
CA ASN A 486 23.01 -2.88 5.27
C ASN A 486 21.53 -2.54 5.51
N LEU A 487 21.15 -1.26 5.46
CA LEU A 487 19.82 -0.79 5.81
C LEU A 487 18.86 -0.71 4.61
N ILE A 488 17.64 -1.22 4.81
CA ILE A 488 16.46 -0.95 3.99
C ILE A 488 15.54 -0.04 4.81
N TRP A 489 15.43 1.23 4.42
CA TRP A 489 14.68 2.23 5.18
C TRP A 489 13.17 2.07 5.00
N LEU A 490 12.45 1.96 6.12
CA LEU A 490 11.01 1.81 6.17
C LEU A 490 10.38 3.02 6.89
N TRP A 491 9.72 3.88 6.13
CA TRP A 491 8.92 4.98 6.66
C TRP A 491 7.57 4.44 7.15
N ASN A 492 7.05 5.00 8.25
CA ASN A 492 5.74 4.67 8.77
C ASN A 492 4.80 5.85 8.76
#